data_AF-A0A8I6AV58-F1
#
_entry.id   AF-A0A8I6AV58-F1
#
_cell.length_a   1.000
_cell.length_b   1.000
_cell.length_c   1.000
_cell.angle_alpha   90.00
_cell.angle_beta   90.00
_cell.angle_gamma   90.00
#
_symmetry.space_group_name_H-M   'P 1'
#
loop_
_entity.id
_entity.type
_entity.pdbx_description
1 polymer ?
#
loop_
_entity_poly.entity_id
_entity_poly.type
_entity_poly.pdbx_seq_one_letter_code
_entity_poly.pdbx_strand_id
1 'polypeptide(L)'
;MLRGGSMTAELGVGLALRAVNERVQQSVARRPRGLPAIQPRLVAVSKTKPTEMVIEAYGHGQRTFGENYLLSSCPEIKWHFIGHLQKQNVNKLMAVPNLSMLETIDSVKLADKVNSSWQKKGSPERLKVMVQINTSGEDSK
;
A
#
# COMPACT_ATOMS: atom_id res chain seq x y z
N MET A 1 7.33 22.31 29.06
CA MET A 1 7.85 21.14 28.32
C MET A 1 7.07 21.03 27.01
N LEU A 2 7.53 21.74 25.97
CA LEU A 2 6.85 21.83 24.68
C LEU A 2 7.24 20.60 23.85
N ARG A 3 6.32 19.64 23.68
CA ARG A 3 6.50 18.56 22.70
C ARG A 3 6.23 19.16 21.32
N GLY A 4 7.29 19.22 20.50
CA GLY A 4 7.22 19.67 19.11
C GLY A 4 6.23 18.82 18.33
N GLY A 5 5.06 19.38 18.06
CA GLY A 5 4.17 18.91 17.01
C GLY A 5 4.88 19.12 15.67
N SER A 6 5.01 18.03 14.91
CA SER A 6 5.58 18.04 13.57
C SER A 6 4.90 19.12 12.71
N MET A 7 5.68 20.07 12.17
CA MET A 7 5.23 21.11 11.22
C MET A 7 4.44 20.56 10.01
N THR A 8 4.46 19.25 9.77
CA THR A 8 3.63 18.59 8.76
C THR A 8 2.14 18.56 9.10
N ALA A 9 1.75 18.84 10.34
CA ALA A 9 0.35 18.83 10.76
C ALA A 9 -0.44 20.08 10.33
N GLU A 10 0.22 21.18 9.97
CA GLU A 10 -0.46 22.42 9.54
C GLU A 10 -0.68 22.52 8.02
N LEU A 11 -0.06 21.65 7.23
CA LEU A 11 -0.31 21.55 5.79
C LEU A 11 -1.19 20.33 5.54
N GLY A 12 -2.42 20.56 5.05
CA GLY A 12 -3.40 19.49 4.78
C GLY A 12 -2.84 18.34 3.93
N VAL A 13 -3.46 17.17 4.02
CA VAL A 13 -3.00 15.95 3.33
C VAL A 13 -2.85 16.18 1.82
N GLY A 14 -3.72 17.01 1.23
CA GLY A 14 -3.60 17.39 -0.19
C GLY A 14 -2.28 18.08 -0.56
N LEU A 15 -1.80 19.01 0.27
CA LEU A 15 -0.52 19.69 0.03
C LEU A 15 0.66 18.74 0.20
N ALA A 16 0.63 17.92 1.26
CA ALA A 16 1.66 16.90 1.48
C ALA A 16 1.72 15.89 0.32
N LEU A 17 0.57 15.45 -0.18
CA LEU A 17 0.47 14.52 -1.31
C LEU A 17 1.03 15.13 -2.60
N ARG A 18 0.72 16.40 -2.88
CA ARG A 18 1.26 17.12 -4.05
C ARG A 18 2.78 17.20 -3.97
N ALA A 19 3.32 17.61 -2.82
CA ALA A 19 4.77 17.71 -2.61
C ALA A 19 5.48 16.37 -2.78
N VAL A 20 4.88 15.25 -2.33
CA VAL A 20 5.43 13.91 -2.55
C VAL A 20 5.42 13.55 -4.04
N ASN A 21 4.32 13.79 -4.74
CA ASN A 21 4.23 13.52 -6.18
C ASN A 21 5.25 14.32 -6.98
N GLU A 22 5.46 15.60 -6.67
CA GLU A 22 6.48 16.43 -7.30
C GLU A 22 7.89 15.85 -7.09
N ARG A 23 8.22 15.41 -5.86
CA ARG A 23 9.50 14.74 -5.61
C ARG A 23 9.67 13.44 -6.41
N VAL A 24 8.60 12.65 -6.54
CA VAL A 24 8.60 11.45 -7.38
C VAL A 24 8.88 11.83 -8.84
N GLN A 25 8.20 12.84 -9.38
CA GLN A 25 8.41 13.29 -10.77
C GLN A 25 9.83 13.81 -11.00
N GLN A 26 10.37 14.60 -10.08
CA GLN A 26 11.76 15.06 -10.13
C GLN A 26 12.75 13.89 -10.13
N SER A 27 12.46 12.83 -9.36
CA SER A 27 13.31 11.64 -9.30
C SER A 27 13.24 10.83 -10.60
N VAL A 28 12.05 10.73 -11.21
CA VAL A 28 11.86 10.12 -12.54
C VAL A 28 12.61 10.91 -13.61
N ALA A 29 12.55 12.25 -13.59
CA ALA A 29 13.24 13.10 -14.56
C ALA A 29 14.78 12.97 -14.49
N ARG A 30 15.33 12.63 -13.32
CA ARG A 30 16.77 12.41 -13.10
C ARG A 30 17.22 10.97 -13.39
N ARG A 31 16.30 10.07 -13.79
CA ARG A 31 16.62 8.66 -14.05
C ARG A 31 17.66 8.52 -15.17
N PRO A 32 18.69 7.66 -15.01
CA PRO A 32 19.61 7.33 -16.08
C PRO A 32 18.90 6.78 -17.32
N ARG A 33 19.31 7.25 -18.51
CA ARG A 33 18.68 6.87 -19.80
C ARG A 33 18.76 5.37 -20.12
N GLY A 34 19.70 4.64 -19.51
CA GLY A 34 19.85 3.20 -19.69
C GLY A 34 18.87 2.34 -18.87
N LEU A 35 18.10 2.94 -17.95
CA LEU A 35 17.10 2.21 -17.16
C LEU A 35 15.71 2.31 -17.79
N PRO A 36 14.85 1.28 -17.61
CA PRO A 36 13.47 1.31 -18.11
C PRO A 36 12.70 2.54 -17.62
N ALA A 37 11.92 3.17 -18.52
CA ALA A 37 11.09 4.34 -18.25
C ALA A 37 9.75 3.97 -17.56
N ILE A 38 9.79 3.18 -16.49
CA ILE A 38 8.62 2.79 -15.70
C ILE A 38 8.22 3.92 -14.74
N GLN A 39 6.96 4.39 -14.82
CA GLN A 39 6.43 5.36 -13.86
C GLN A 39 6.27 4.71 -12.47
N PRO A 40 6.91 5.21 -11.41
CA PRO A 40 6.69 4.73 -10.05
C PRO A 40 5.24 4.96 -9.62
N ARG A 41 4.68 3.98 -8.92
CA ARG A 41 3.38 4.11 -8.25
C ARG A 41 3.59 4.64 -6.86
N LEU A 42 2.92 5.74 -6.52
CA LEU A 42 2.83 6.19 -5.13
C LEU A 42 1.80 5.36 -4.37
N VAL A 43 2.25 4.62 -3.35
CA VAL A 43 1.40 3.91 -2.39
C VAL A 43 1.38 4.71 -1.09
N ALA A 44 0.21 5.27 -0.74
CA ALA A 44 0.07 6.06 0.48
C ALA A 44 -0.17 5.13 1.69
N VAL A 45 0.79 5.04 2.59
CA VAL A 45 0.68 4.19 3.79
C VAL A 45 -0.18 4.90 4.83
N SER A 46 -1.40 4.40 5.02
CA SER A 46 -2.37 4.97 5.95
C SER A 46 -2.40 4.27 7.32
N LYS A 47 -1.52 3.30 7.56
CA LYS A 47 -1.42 2.62 8.86
C LYS A 47 -1.31 3.64 9.99
N THR A 48 -2.12 3.43 11.04
CA THR A 48 -2.26 4.30 12.21
C THR A 48 -2.76 5.72 11.92
N LYS A 49 -3.28 6.00 10.72
CA LYS A 49 -3.88 7.30 10.39
C LYS A 49 -5.40 7.25 10.55
N PRO A 50 -6.03 8.37 10.94
CA PRO A 50 -7.48 8.46 11.00
C PRO A 50 -8.08 8.33 9.59
N THR A 51 -9.28 7.78 9.50
CA THR A 51 -9.99 7.54 8.23
C THR A 51 -10.18 8.83 7.43
N GLU A 52 -10.38 9.96 8.12
CA GLU A 52 -10.58 11.28 7.53
C GLU A 52 -9.40 11.69 6.65
N MET A 53 -8.17 11.35 7.05
CA MET A 53 -6.97 11.60 6.23
C MET A 53 -6.93 10.74 4.96
N VAL A 54 -7.48 9.52 5.02
CA VAL A 54 -7.59 8.65 3.83
C VAL A 54 -8.62 9.22 2.86
N ILE A 55 -9.77 9.68 3.38
CA ILE A 55 -10.82 10.32 2.58
C ILE A 55 -10.31 11.62 1.96
N GLU A 56 -9.56 12.43 2.70
CA GLU A 56 -8.94 13.65 2.17
C GLU A 56 -7.94 13.33 1.05
N ALA A 57 -7.02 12.39 1.27
CA ALA A 57 -6.09 11.93 0.23
C ALA A 57 -6.82 11.41 -1.01
N TYR A 58 -7.91 10.67 -0.81
CA TYR A 58 -8.78 10.19 -1.87
C TYR A 58 -9.42 11.35 -2.66
N GLY A 59 -9.92 12.36 -1.96
CA GLY A 59 -10.45 13.59 -2.57
C GLY A 59 -9.41 14.33 -3.43
N HIS A 60 -8.13 14.19 -3.09
CA HIS A 60 -7.00 14.72 -3.87
C HIS A 60 -6.44 13.77 -4.94
N GLY A 61 -7.19 12.72 -5.30
CA GLY A 61 -6.84 11.82 -6.41
C GLY A 61 -5.95 10.63 -6.01
N GLN A 62 -5.57 10.49 -4.74
CA GLN A 62 -4.87 9.28 -4.31
C GLN A 62 -5.82 8.07 -4.41
N ARG A 63 -5.34 6.98 -4.99
CA ARG A 63 -6.14 5.75 -5.14
C ARG A 63 -5.45 4.52 -4.58
N THR A 64 -4.13 4.50 -4.45
CA THR A 64 -3.40 3.32 -3.96
C THR A 64 -2.96 3.53 -2.52
N PHE A 65 -3.36 2.65 -1.62
CA PHE A 65 -3.07 2.79 -0.20
C PHE A 65 -2.48 1.52 0.40
N GLY A 66 -1.53 1.68 1.32
CA GLY A 66 -0.76 0.63 1.99
C GLY A 66 -1.26 0.34 3.42
N GLU A 67 -2.52 -0.08 3.54
CA GLU A 67 -3.22 -0.59 4.73
C GLU A 67 -4.59 -1.06 4.23
N ASN A 68 -5.49 -1.61 5.04
CA ASN A 68 -6.87 -1.83 4.62
C ASN A 68 -7.90 -1.30 5.63
N TYR A 69 -8.73 -0.35 5.17
CA TYR A 69 -9.89 0.16 5.89
C TYR A 69 -11.18 -0.27 5.17
N LEU A 70 -12.24 -0.54 5.92
CA LEU A 70 -13.58 -0.72 5.34
C LEU A 70 -14.21 0.65 5.11
N LEU A 71 -14.12 1.16 3.87
CA LEU A 71 -14.66 2.46 3.48
C LEU A 71 -15.62 2.30 2.31
N SER A 72 -16.90 2.63 2.53
CA SER A 72 -17.92 2.65 1.47
C SER A 72 -17.85 3.90 0.61
N SER A 73 -17.34 5.02 1.15
CA SER A 73 -17.26 6.32 0.47
C SER A 73 -16.13 6.44 -0.55
N CYS A 74 -15.22 5.47 -0.63
CA CYS A 74 -14.04 5.52 -1.49
C CYS A 74 -13.92 4.24 -2.36
N PRO A 75 -14.88 3.98 -3.25
CA PRO A 75 -14.98 2.70 -3.97
C PRO A 75 -13.85 2.46 -4.98
N GLU A 76 -13.12 3.49 -5.38
CA GLU A 76 -12.01 3.37 -6.35
C GLU A 76 -10.66 3.05 -5.68
N ILE A 77 -10.61 2.96 -4.34
CA ILE A 77 -9.35 2.64 -3.64
C ILE A 77 -8.87 1.25 -4.05
N LYS A 78 -7.56 1.17 -4.34
CA LYS A 78 -6.80 -0.04 -4.55
C LYS A 78 -5.95 -0.31 -3.31
N TRP A 79 -6.36 -1.28 -2.52
CA TRP A 79 -5.64 -1.63 -1.30
C TRP A 79 -4.45 -2.52 -1.61
N HIS A 80 -3.31 -2.13 -1.05
CA HIS A 80 -2.08 -2.90 -1.03
C HIS A 80 -1.83 -3.34 0.42
N PHE A 81 -1.79 -4.66 0.65
CA PHE A 81 -1.40 -5.17 1.96
C PHE A 81 0.12 -5.25 2.05
N ILE A 82 0.71 -4.44 2.93
CA ILE A 82 2.16 -4.29 3.10
C ILE A 82 2.66 -4.75 4.49
N GLY A 83 1.76 -5.30 5.32
CA GLY A 83 2.11 -5.84 6.64
C GLY A 83 2.52 -7.30 6.58
N HIS A 84 3.08 -7.83 7.66
CA HIS A 84 3.32 -9.27 7.78
C HIS A 84 1.98 -10.05 7.83
N LEU A 85 1.79 -11.00 6.91
CA LEU A 85 0.55 -11.77 6.81
C LEU A 85 0.68 -13.13 7.50
N GLN A 86 0.10 -13.24 8.70
CA GLN A 86 -0.04 -14.53 9.37
C GLN A 86 -1.02 -15.43 8.59
N LYS A 87 -0.69 -16.72 8.46
CA LYS A 87 -1.48 -17.72 7.72
C LYS A 87 -2.97 -17.77 8.11
N GLN A 88 -3.27 -17.59 9.39
CA GLN A 88 -4.64 -17.59 9.92
C GLN A 88 -5.46 -16.36 9.49
N ASN A 89 -4.80 -15.26 9.14
CA ASN A 89 -5.44 -14.02 8.71
C ASN A 89 -5.63 -13.93 7.19
N VAL A 90 -5.13 -14.91 6.41
CA VAL A 90 -5.27 -14.94 4.94
C VAL A 90 -6.73 -14.80 4.53
N ASN A 91 -7.63 -15.62 5.08
CA ASN A 91 -9.05 -15.58 4.71
C ASN A 91 -9.69 -14.22 5.03
N LYS A 92 -9.31 -13.60 6.15
CA LYS A 92 -9.78 -12.25 6.53
C LYS A 92 -9.32 -11.21 5.51
N LEU A 93 -8.05 -11.28 5.10
CA LEU A 93 -7.51 -10.38 4.08
C LEU A 93 -8.20 -10.59 2.72
N MET A 94 -8.45 -11.83 2.30
CA MET A 94 -9.12 -12.09 1.02
C MET A 94 -10.54 -11.51 0.99
N ALA A 95 -11.21 -11.37 2.13
CA ALA A 95 -12.53 -10.76 2.23
C ALA A 95 -12.53 -9.23 2.06
N VAL A 96 -11.36 -8.58 2.08
CA VAL A 96 -11.26 -7.12 1.88
C VAL A 96 -11.72 -6.75 0.47
N PRO A 97 -12.70 -5.83 0.33
CA PRO A 97 -13.12 -5.32 -0.97
C PRO A 97 -11.98 -4.52 -1.60
N ASN A 98 -11.84 -4.60 -2.93
CA ASN A 98 -10.79 -3.91 -3.68
C ASN A 98 -9.34 -4.15 -3.22
N LEU A 99 -9.09 -5.30 -2.58
CA LEU A 99 -7.72 -5.77 -2.39
C LEU A 99 -7.07 -5.97 -3.77
N SER A 100 -6.09 -5.12 -4.08
CA SER A 100 -5.44 -5.09 -5.39
C SER A 100 -4.08 -5.80 -5.39
N MET A 101 -3.39 -5.79 -4.25
CA MET A 101 -2.05 -6.35 -4.13
C MET A 101 -1.73 -6.83 -2.72
N LEU A 102 -0.96 -7.91 -2.62
CA LEU A 102 -0.31 -8.38 -1.39
C LEU A 102 1.20 -8.34 -1.59
N GLU A 103 1.92 -7.50 -0.86
CA GLU A 103 3.35 -7.23 -1.09
C GLU A 103 4.30 -8.07 -0.23
N THR A 104 3.76 -8.92 0.65
CA THR A 104 4.50 -9.54 1.74
C THR A 104 4.49 -11.07 1.70
N ILE A 105 4.49 -11.68 0.51
CA ILE A 105 4.69 -13.13 0.39
C ILE A 105 6.14 -13.47 0.71
N ASP A 106 6.36 -14.20 1.80
CA ASP A 106 7.69 -14.56 2.30
C ASP A 106 7.99 -16.07 2.21
N SER A 107 7.00 -16.89 1.84
CA SER A 107 7.14 -18.35 1.82
C SER A 107 6.17 -19.00 0.84
N VAL A 108 6.60 -20.13 0.26
CA VAL A 108 5.75 -20.97 -0.62
C VAL A 108 4.46 -21.38 0.08
N LYS A 109 4.56 -21.79 1.37
CA LYS A 109 3.39 -22.17 2.17
C LYS A 109 2.36 -21.03 2.31
N LEU A 110 2.82 -19.77 2.42
CA LEU A 110 1.93 -18.62 2.45
C LEU A 110 1.32 -18.36 1.06
N ALA A 111 2.13 -18.43 0.00
CA ALA A 111 1.68 -18.27 -1.38
C ALA A 111 0.58 -19.27 -1.75
N ASP A 112 0.75 -20.56 -1.41
CA ASP A 112 -0.23 -21.62 -1.65
C ASP A 112 -1.54 -21.33 -0.92
N LYS A 113 -1.46 -20.94 0.35
CA LYS A 113 -2.63 -20.61 1.16
C LYS A 113 -3.39 -19.41 0.60
N VAL A 114 -2.68 -18.37 0.16
CA VAL A 114 -3.27 -17.18 -0.48
C VAL A 114 -3.95 -17.58 -1.79
N ASN A 115 -3.28 -18.35 -2.65
CA ASN A 115 -3.84 -18.81 -3.92
C ASN A 115 -5.11 -19.64 -3.72
N SER A 116 -5.08 -20.64 -2.83
CA SER A 116 -6.27 -21.44 -2.52
C SER A 116 -7.42 -20.60 -1.94
N SER A 117 -7.12 -19.62 -1.09
CA SER A 117 -8.16 -18.75 -0.52
C SER A 117 -8.73 -17.77 -1.55
N TRP A 118 -7.92 -17.27 -2.47
CA TRP A 118 -8.37 -16.37 -3.53
C TRP A 118 -9.25 -17.10 -4.56
N GLN A 119 -8.91 -18.34 -4.92
CA GLN A 119 -9.75 -19.18 -5.78
C GLN A 119 -11.14 -19.41 -5.16
N LYS A 120 -11.21 -19.68 -3.84
CA LYS A 120 -12.47 -19.85 -3.11
C LYS A 120 -13.33 -18.59 -3.08
N LYS A 121 -12.72 -17.40 -3.13
CA LYS A 121 -13.44 -16.12 -3.24
C LYS A 121 -14.19 -16.01 -4.57
N GLY A 122 -13.77 -16.75 -5.61
CA GLY A 122 -14.41 -16.72 -6.92
C GLY A 122 -14.19 -15.41 -7.68
N SER A 123 -13.13 -14.67 -7.37
CA SER A 123 -12.79 -13.45 -8.13
C SER A 123 -12.34 -13.83 -9.54
N PRO A 124 -12.84 -13.15 -10.60
CA PRO A 124 -12.41 -13.41 -11.97
C PRO A 124 -10.97 -12.94 -12.24
N GLU A 125 -10.47 -11.98 -11.45
CA GLU A 125 -9.11 -11.46 -11.57
C GLU A 125 -8.15 -12.24 -10.65
N ARG A 126 -6.87 -12.32 -11.05
CA ARG A 126 -5.82 -12.85 -10.18
C ARG A 126 -5.36 -11.77 -9.20
N LEU A 127 -5.21 -12.13 -7.93
CA LEU A 127 -4.56 -11.25 -6.95
C LEU A 127 -3.10 -11.03 -7.35
N LYS A 128 -2.68 -9.76 -7.43
CA LYS A 128 -1.27 -9.42 -7.66
C LYS A 128 -0.50 -9.63 -6.36
N VAL A 129 0.68 -10.20 -6.46
CA VAL A 129 1.55 -10.44 -5.32
C VAL A 129 2.96 -9.93 -5.59
N MET A 130 3.67 -9.56 -4.52
CA MET A 130 5.12 -9.41 -4.53
C MET A 130 5.75 -10.37 -3.53
N VAL A 131 6.99 -10.78 -3.81
CA VAL A 131 7.80 -11.58 -2.90
C VAL A 131 8.63 -10.64 -2.04
N GLN A 132 8.53 -10.78 -0.72
CA GLN A 132 9.31 -10.01 0.24
C GLN A 132 10.65 -10.68 0.45
N ILE A 133 11.72 -9.92 0.20
CA ILE A 133 13.10 -10.36 0.41
C ILE A 133 13.70 -9.55 1.56
N ASN A 134 14.31 -10.24 2.52
CA ASN A 134 15.10 -9.59 3.55
C ASN A 134 16.40 -9.06 2.91
N THR A 135 16.60 -7.75 2.96
CA THR A 135 17.78 -7.06 2.39
C THR A 135 18.67 -6.43 3.46
N SER A 136 18.32 -6.51 4.75
CA SER A 136 19.11 -5.91 5.84
C SER A 136 20.28 -6.80 6.30
N GLY A 137 20.21 -8.10 6.02
CA GLY A 137 21.19 -9.07 6.53
C GLY A 137 21.03 -9.39 8.02
N GLU A 138 20.00 -8.83 8.68
CA GLU A 138 19.66 -9.17 10.06
C GLU A 138 18.71 -10.37 10.08
N ASP A 139 18.91 -11.29 11.03
CA ASP A 139 18.00 -12.41 11.23
C ASP A 139 16.60 -11.91 11.59
N SER A 140 15.58 -12.50 10.97
CA SER A 140 14.19 -12.24 11.34
C SER A 140 13.91 -12.88 12.70
N LYS A 141 13.62 -12.04 13.71
CA LYS A 141 13.22 -12.45 15.06
C LYS A 141 11.82 -13.05 15.09
#